data_AF-A0A4R3L739-F1
#
_entry.id   AF-A0A4R3L739-F1
#
_cell.length_a   1.000
_cell.length_b   1.000
_cell.length_c   1.000
_cell.angle_alpha   90.00
_cell.angle_beta   90.00
_cell.angle_gamma   90.00
#
_symmetry.space_group_name_H-M   'P 1'
#
loop_
_entity.id
_entity.type
_entity.pdbx_description
1 polymer ?
#
loop_
_entity_poly.entity_id
_entity_poly.type
_entity_poly.pdbx_seq_one_letter_code
_entity_poly.pdbx_strand_id
1 'polypeptide(L)'
;MNAHTPSRRLLLGHLGALCGALAWPALATSTPKVDVWKDPHCGCCGDWIAHLQQHGFRVQSHDVGNTAMRQRLGLPMRYASCHTAVVDGYVIEGHVPAVDIQRLLRERPAALGLAVPGMPVGSPGMDGPAYGHRRDPYAVLLVQRDGSHRVWAQYHAAEGVRPVQARPGDLRPAEATSPWAEGEVRRLDPATGKITLRHGHIPDLDMPPMTMVFQVRERALLQGLQVGQRVRFRAEQAGGGYFVTEIKPAP
;
A
#
# COMPACT_ATOMS: atom_id res chain seq x y z
N MET A 1 93.39 15.60 -51.54
CA MET A 1 92.96 14.28 -52.08
C MET A 1 91.82 13.78 -51.21
N ASN A 2 90.68 13.51 -51.83
CA ASN A 2 89.38 13.24 -51.21
C ASN A 2 89.29 11.87 -50.51
N ALA A 3 88.43 11.76 -49.50
CA ALA A 3 87.66 10.55 -49.19
C ALA A 3 86.38 10.90 -48.40
N HIS A 4 85.35 10.07 -48.56
CA HIS A 4 83.93 10.32 -48.30
C HIS A 4 83.45 9.94 -46.87
N THR A 5 82.32 10.57 -46.48
CA THR A 5 81.20 10.26 -45.53
C THR A 5 81.03 8.81 -45.01
N PRO A 6 80.25 8.49 -43.90
CA PRO A 6 78.97 9.10 -43.48
C PRO A 6 78.60 9.16 -41.97
N SER A 7 77.39 9.69 -41.76
CA SER A 7 76.55 9.93 -40.57
C SER A 7 76.33 8.78 -39.56
N ARG A 8 76.21 9.13 -38.28
CA ARG A 8 75.48 8.36 -37.24
C ARG A 8 74.59 9.29 -36.41
N ARG A 9 73.28 9.25 -36.70
CA ARG A 9 72.21 9.72 -35.80
C ARG A 9 72.10 8.74 -34.62
N LEU A 10 72.02 9.26 -33.39
CA LEU A 10 71.57 8.49 -32.22
C LEU A 10 70.45 9.25 -31.52
N LEU A 11 69.31 8.56 -31.42
CA LEU A 11 68.07 8.98 -30.78
C LEU A 11 68.26 9.04 -29.24
N LEU A 12 67.77 10.09 -28.58
CA LEU A 12 67.38 10.02 -27.17
C LEU A 12 65.88 9.71 -27.08
N GLY A 13 65.56 8.63 -26.36
CA GLY A 13 64.22 8.07 -26.24
C GLY A 13 63.30 8.83 -25.28
N HIS A 14 62.01 8.83 -25.62
CA HIS A 14 60.92 9.28 -24.78
C HIS A 14 60.56 8.21 -23.75
N LEU A 15 60.68 8.51 -22.45
CA LEU A 15 60.01 7.79 -21.38
C LEU A 15 58.58 8.34 -21.26
N GLY A 16 57.64 7.70 -21.94
CA GLY A 16 56.21 7.94 -21.74
C GLY A 16 55.72 7.21 -20.49
N ALA A 17 55.31 7.94 -19.47
CA ALA A 17 54.64 7.40 -18.30
C ALA A 17 53.23 6.91 -18.69
N LEU A 18 53.05 5.59 -18.71
CA LEU A 18 51.76 4.95 -18.99
C LEU A 18 50.90 4.97 -17.70
N CYS A 19 50.17 6.06 -17.48
CA CYS A 19 49.08 6.06 -16.49
C CYS A 19 47.90 5.25 -17.04
N GLY A 20 47.87 3.95 -16.74
CA GLY A 20 46.70 3.11 -16.98
C GLY A 20 45.54 3.55 -16.08
N ALA A 21 44.57 4.27 -16.64
CA ALA A 21 43.31 4.56 -15.97
C ALA A 21 42.53 3.24 -15.83
N LEU A 22 42.52 2.68 -14.63
CA LEU A 22 41.57 1.63 -14.24
C LEU A 22 40.18 2.25 -14.22
N ALA A 23 39.43 2.07 -15.31
CA ALA A 23 38.02 2.42 -15.35
C ALA A 23 37.25 1.49 -14.40
N TRP A 24 36.87 2.00 -13.24
CA TRP A 24 35.96 1.30 -12.33
C TRP A 24 34.60 1.14 -13.04
N PRO A 25 34.04 -0.07 -13.15
CA PRO A 25 32.71 -0.22 -13.72
C PRO A 25 31.72 0.52 -12.82
N ALA A 26 31.04 1.53 -13.39
CA ALA A 26 29.93 2.18 -12.73
C ALA A 26 28.79 1.17 -12.58
N LEU A 27 28.52 0.73 -11.35
CA LEU A 27 27.31 -0.04 -11.05
C LEU A 27 26.11 0.88 -11.30
N ALA A 28 25.28 0.53 -12.28
CA ALA A 28 24.02 1.21 -12.51
C ALA A 28 23.04 0.85 -11.37
N THR A 29 22.85 1.77 -10.43
CA THR A 29 21.82 1.65 -9.40
C THR A 29 20.46 1.84 -10.06
N SER A 30 19.75 0.75 -10.37
CA SER A 30 18.38 0.82 -10.86
C SER A 30 17.46 1.35 -9.75
N THR A 31 16.76 2.45 -10.03
CA THR A 31 15.70 2.99 -9.16
C THR A 31 14.62 1.92 -8.94
N PRO A 32 14.36 1.46 -7.70
CA PRO A 32 13.36 0.43 -7.47
C PRO A 32 11.97 0.88 -7.93
N LYS A 33 11.33 0.06 -8.75
CA LYS A 33 9.96 0.29 -9.20
C LYS A 33 8.98 -0.20 -8.13
N VAL A 34 8.00 0.64 -7.81
CA VAL A 34 6.88 0.31 -6.91
C VAL A 34 5.59 0.40 -7.70
N ASP A 35 4.86 -0.71 -7.82
CA ASP A 35 3.49 -0.70 -8.33
C ASP A 35 2.51 -0.55 -7.17
N VAL A 36 1.55 0.39 -7.27
CA VAL A 36 0.64 0.75 -6.17
C VAL A 36 -0.81 0.67 -6.64
N TRP A 37 -1.65 -0.10 -5.95
CA TRP A 37 -3.09 -0.19 -6.18
C TRP A 37 -3.83 0.62 -5.12
N LYS A 38 -4.64 1.58 -5.55
CA LYS A 38 -5.36 2.54 -4.69
C LYS A 38 -6.66 3.01 -5.35
N ASP A 39 -7.50 3.72 -4.61
CA ASP A 39 -8.60 4.51 -5.18
C ASP A 39 -8.06 5.78 -5.91
N PRO A 40 -8.68 6.25 -7.01
CA PRO A 40 -8.19 7.42 -7.75
C PRO A 40 -8.25 8.71 -6.92
N HIS A 41 -9.22 8.81 -6.01
CA HIS A 41 -9.53 9.99 -5.21
C HIS A 41 -8.94 9.93 -3.78
N CYS A 42 -8.15 8.89 -3.47
CA CYS A 42 -7.46 8.79 -2.19
C CYS A 42 -6.28 9.78 -2.10
N GLY A 43 -6.53 10.96 -1.52
CA GLY A 43 -5.52 12.01 -1.35
C GLY A 43 -4.27 11.56 -0.58
N CYS A 44 -4.45 10.91 0.58
CA CYS A 44 -3.33 10.43 1.40
C CYS A 44 -2.49 9.36 0.69
N CYS A 45 -3.09 8.52 -0.15
CA CYS A 45 -2.37 7.59 -1.01
C CYS A 45 -1.49 8.33 -2.03
N GLY A 46 -1.99 9.43 -2.60
CA GLY A 46 -1.22 10.31 -3.48
C GLY A 46 -0.03 10.96 -2.77
N ASP A 47 -0.24 11.47 -1.55
CA ASP A 47 0.83 12.07 -0.75
C ASP A 47 1.90 11.04 -0.36
N TRP A 48 1.49 9.80 -0.05
CA TRP A 48 2.44 8.71 0.19
C TRP A 48 3.24 8.32 -1.06
N ILE A 49 2.61 8.33 -2.24
CA ILE A 49 3.31 8.15 -3.52
C ILE A 49 4.36 9.25 -3.73
N ALA A 50 4.00 10.51 -3.47
CA ALA A 50 4.92 11.65 -3.57
C ALA A 50 6.09 11.49 -2.60
N HIS A 51 5.84 11.04 -1.36
CA HIS A 51 6.87 10.67 -0.39
C HIS A 51 7.84 9.61 -0.96
N LEU A 52 7.32 8.52 -1.53
CA LEU A 52 8.18 7.50 -2.15
C LEU A 52 9.02 8.06 -3.31
N GLN A 53 8.43 8.88 -4.17
CA GLN A 53 9.14 9.51 -5.30
C GLN A 53 10.28 10.41 -4.81
N GLN A 54 10.05 11.21 -3.77
CA GLN A 54 11.08 12.04 -3.13
C GLN A 54 12.22 11.21 -2.51
N HIS A 55 11.91 9.97 -2.08
CA HIS A 55 12.89 9.01 -1.56
C HIS A 55 13.51 8.08 -2.61
N GLY A 56 13.41 8.45 -3.89
CA GLY A 56 14.13 7.77 -4.97
C GLY A 56 13.48 6.47 -5.43
N PHE A 57 12.17 6.30 -5.24
CA PHE A 57 11.40 5.22 -5.84
C PHE A 57 10.74 5.67 -7.15
N ARG A 58 10.69 4.78 -8.15
CA ARG A 58 9.85 4.99 -9.33
C ARG A 58 8.49 4.37 -9.07
N VAL A 59 7.45 5.18 -8.94
CA VAL A 59 6.10 4.69 -8.61
C VAL A 59 5.21 4.63 -9.85
N GLN A 60 4.48 3.53 -10.01
CA GLN A 60 3.38 3.37 -10.97
C GLN A 60 2.09 3.09 -10.21
N SER A 61 1.07 3.95 -10.37
CA SER A 61 -0.23 3.75 -9.76
C SER A 61 -1.21 3.00 -10.66
N HIS A 62 -2.07 2.22 -10.01
CA HIS A 62 -3.24 1.54 -10.56
C HIS A 62 -4.43 2.01 -9.73
N ASP A 63 -5.35 2.76 -10.34
CA ASP A 63 -6.42 3.47 -9.61
C ASP A 63 -7.65 2.61 -9.30
N VAL A 64 -7.53 1.29 -9.38
CA VAL A 64 -8.56 0.30 -9.03
C VAL A 64 -7.93 -1.00 -8.54
N GLY A 65 -8.69 -1.82 -7.82
CA GLY A 65 -8.33 -3.21 -7.52
C GLY A 65 -7.36 -3.39 -6.36
N ASN A 66 -7.33 -2.46 -5.42
CA ASN A 66 -6.54 -2.55 -4.19
C ASN A 66 -6.89 -3.81 -3.38
N THR A 67 -8.18 -4.03 -3.13
CA THR A 67 -8.64 -5.19 -2.35
C THR A 67 -8.39 -6.51 -3.08
N ALA A 68 -8.64 -6.53 -4.39
CA ALA A 68 -8.34 -7.71 -5.22
C ALA A 68 -6.83 -8.01 -5.22
N MET A 69 -5.98 -6.98 -5.31
CA MET A 69 -4.53 -7.15 -5.28
C MET A 69 -4.05 -7.66 -3.91
N ARG A 70 -4.56 -7.09 -2.81
CA ARG A 70 -4.25 -7.55 -1.45
C ARG A 70 -4.54 -9.04 -1.26
N GLN A 71 -5.73 -9.47 -1.67
CA GLN A 71 -6.14 -10.87 -1.61
C GLN A 71 -5.25 -11.74 -2.48
N ARG A 72 -4.94 -11.31 -3.71
CA ARG A 72 -4.05 -12.02 -4.64
C ARG A 72 -2.63 -12.20 -4.08
N LEU A 73 -2.14 -11.23 -3.32
CA LEU A 73 -0.83 -11.26 -2.68
C LEU A 73 -0.84 -12.08 -1.38
N GLY A 74 -1.99 -12.59 -0.94
CA GLY A 74 -2.11 -13.40 0.27
C GLY A 74 -1.96 -12.60 1.57
N LEU A 75 -2.12 -11.28 1.53
CA LEU A 75 -2.04 -10.47 2.74
C LEU A 75 -3.35 -10.57 3.54
N PRO A 76 -3.31 -10.98 4.82
CA PRO A 76 -4.52 -11.05 5.63
C PRO A 76 -5.22 -9.71 5.79
N MET A 77 -6.56 -9.68 5.66
CA MET A 77 -7.38 -8.46 5.75
C MET A 77 -7.24 -7.69 7.08
N ARG A 78 -6.79 -8.35 8.16
CA ARG A 78 -6.48 -7.68 9.43
C ARG A 78 -5.37 -6.63 9.34
N TYR A 79 -4.56 -6.67 8.28
CA TYR A 79 -3.50 -5.69 8.02
C TYR A 79 -3.91 -4.61 7.03
N ALA A 80 -5.15 -4.64 6.52
CA ALA A 80 -5.60 -3.78 5.43
C ALA A 80 -5.48 -2.27 5.74
N SER A 81 -5.20 -1.52 4.69
CA SER A 81 -5.08 -0.07 4.63
C SER A 81 -5.71 0.46 3.32
N CYS A 82 -5.49 1.74 3.02
CA CYS A 82 -6.06 2.44 1.87
C CYS A 82 -5.41 2.08 0.52
N HIS A 83 -4.22 1.48 0.51
CA HIS A 83 -3.52 1.04 -0.70
C HIS A 83 -2.61 -0.16 -0.44
N THR A 84 -2.34 -0.91 -1.50
CA THR A 84 -1.43 -2.07 -1.51
C THR A 84 -0.39 -1.82 -2.59
N ALA A 85 0.87 -2.09 -2.29
CA ALA A 85 1.97 -1.89 -3.23
C ALA A 85 2.88 -3.12 -3.29
N VAL A 86 3.63 -3.24 -4.40
CA VAL A 86 4.62 -4.28 -4.61
C VAL A 86 5.94 -3.66 -5.04
N VAL A 87 7.03 -4.08 -4.40
CA VAL A 87 8.39 -3.69 -4.75
C VAL A 87 9.34 -4.88 -4.55
N ASP A 88 10.09 -5.23 -5.61
CA ASP A 88 11.05 -6.35 -5.60
C ASP A 88 10.51 -7.66 -4.98
N GLY A 89 9.23 -7.96 -5.25
CA GLY A 89 8.54 -9.16 -4.74
C GLY A 89 8.01 -9.06 -3.30
N TYR A 90 8.21 -7.94 -2.61
CA TYR A 90 7.60 -7.68 -1.29
C TYR A 90 6.28 -6.93 -1.41
N VAL A 91 5.33 -7.28 -0.55
CA VAL A 91 4.09 -6.53 -0.32
C VAL A 91 4.36 -5.35 0.59
N ILE A 92 3.84 -4.17 0.24
CA ILE A 92 3.88 -2.97 1.08
C ILE A 92 2.44 -2.49 1.27
N GLU A 93 1.91 -2.64 2.47
CA GLU A 93 0.52 -2.33 2.80
C GLU A 93 0.42 -1.03 3.60
N GLY A 94 -0.31 -0.05 3.07
CA GLY A 94 -0.56 1.22 3.73
C GLY A 94 0.67 2.12 3.84
N HIS A 95 0.57 3.09 4.75
CA HIS A 95 1.50 4.21 4.89
C HIS A 95 2.86 3.85 5.51
N VAL A 96 3.54 2.84 4.96
CA VAL A 96 4.88 2.40 5.37
C VAL A 96 5.91 3.48 4.99
N PRO A 97 6.78 3.93 5.91
CA PRO A 97 7.82 4.89 5.58
C PRO A 97 8.82 4.39 4.54
N ALA A 98 9.16 5.25 3.57
CA ALA A 98 10.17 4.95 2.54
C ALA A 98 11.49 4.39 3.11
N VAL A 99 11.94 4.89 4.26
CA VAL A 99 13.16 4.41 4.93
C VAL A 99 13.07 2.95 5.37
N ASP A 100 11.89 2.48 5.77
CA ASP A 100 11.66 1.08 6.13
C ASP A 100 11.60 0.19 4.88
N ILE A 101 11.00 0.68 3.79
CA ILE A 101 11.01 -0.02 2.50
C ILE A 101 12.45 -0.17 1.99
N GLN A 102 13.25 0.89 2.04
CA GLN A 102 14.66 0.83 1.68
C GLN A 102 15.43 -0.16 2.57
N ARG A 103 15.14 -0.20 3.87
CA ARG A 103 15.73 -1.17 4.79
C ARG A 103 15.32 -2.60 4.45
N LEU A 104 14.05 -2.85 4.13
CA LEU A 104 13.55 -4.14 3.65
C LEU A 104 14.30 -4.61 2.40
N LEU A 105 14.50 -3.72 1.43
CA LEU A 105 15.20 -4.03 0.18
C LEU A 105 16.70 -4.27 0.37
N ARG A 106 17.32 -3.66 1.39
CA ARG A 106 18.71 -3.94 1.75
C ARG A 106 18.87 -5.26 2.50
N GLU A 107 18.01 -5.52 3.49
CA GLU A 107 18.11 -6.70 4.36
C GLU A 107 17.53 -7.97 3.70
N ARG A 108 16.59 -7.81 2.77
CA ARG A 108 15.85 -8.87 2.05
C ARG A 108 15.44 -10.05 2.95
N PRO A 109 14.77 -9.80 4.08
CA PRO A 109 14.36 -10.88 4.98
C PRO A 109 13.33 -11.80 4.29
N ALA A 110 13.35 -13.09 4.61
CA ALA A 110 12.30 -14.00 4.19
C ALA A 110 10.97 -13.61 4.86
N ALA A 111 10.13 -12.89 4.13
CA ALA A 111 8.85 -12.36 4.61
C ALA A 111 7.89 -12.19 3.41
N LEU A 112 6.61 -11.93 3.70
CA LEU A 112 5.67 -11.45 2.70
C LEU A 112 5.92 -9.96 2.40
N GLY A 113 6.15 -9.15 3.44
CA GLY A 113 6.37 -7.73 3.27
C GLY A 113 6.15 -6.89 4.53
N LEU A 114 5.93 -5.59 4.34
CA LEU A 114 5.69 -4.63 5.41
C LEU A 114 4.23 -4.14 5.39
N ALA A 115 3.68 -3.87 6.57
CA ALA A 115 2.34 -3.30 6.71
C ALA A 115 2.27 -2.22 7.79
N VAL A 116 1.56 -1.14 7.50
CA VAL A 116 0.99 -0.21 8.48
C VAL A 116 -0.54 -0.31 8.38
N PRO A 117 -1.19 -1.11 9.25
CA PRO A 117 -2.64 -1.28 9.20
C PRO A 117 -3.41 0.01 9.47
N GLY A 118 -4.57 0.17 8.82
CA GLY A 118 -5.39 1.38 8.94
C GLY A 118 -4.72 2.61 8.31
N MET A 119 -4.92 3.79 8.90
CA MET A 119 -4.36 5.06 8.43
C MET A 119 -3.98 5.95 9.63
N PRO A 120 -2.93 5.60 10.39
CA PRO A 120 -2.54 6.37 11.58
C PRO A 120 -2.08 7.78 11.18
N VAL A 121 -2.59 8.80 11.86
CA VAL A 121 -2.18 10.18 11.60
C VAL A 121 -0.72 10.36 12.03
N GLY A 122 0.10 10.99 11.18
CA GLY A 122 1.54 11.14 11.39
C GLY A 122 2.42 10.07 10.73
N SER A 123 1.84 9.09 10.03
CA SER A 123 2.57 8.30 9.02
C SER A 123 2.70 9.08 7.70
N PRO A 124 3.65 8.77 6.81
CA PRO A 124 3.84 9.53 5.56
C PRO A 124 2.59 9.53 4.67
N GLY A 125 2.16 10.70 4.23
CA GLY A 125 0.88 10.92 3.52
C GLY A 125 -0.33 11.11 4.44
N MET A 126 -0.16 10.86 5.74
CA MET A 126 -1.10 11.16 6.82
C MET A 126 -0.51 12.20 7.79
N ASP A 127 0.52 12.93 7.38
CA ASP A 127 1.32 13.88 8.18
C ASP A 127 1.29 15.32 7.64
N GLY A 128 0.47 15.57 6.62
CA GLY A 128 0.27 16.89 6.03
C GLY A 128 -0.54 17.88 6.90
N PRO A 129 -0.59 19.17 6.52
CA PRO A 129 -1.25 20.22 7.30
C PRO A 129 -2.73 19.97 7.61
N ALA A 130 -3.43 19.19 6.78
CA ALA A 130 -4.82 18.80 6.99
C ALA A 130 -5.05 18.05 8.32
N TYR A 131 -4.00 17.45 8.87
CA TYR A 131 -4.05 16.70 10.13
C TYR A 131 -3.48 17.48 11.33
N GLY A 132 -3.07 18.74 11.13
CA GLY A 132 -2.44 19.55 12.16
C GLY A 132 -1.15 18.94 12.69
N HIS A 133 -0.91 19.05 14.01
CA HIS A 133 0.28 18.48 14.66
C HIS A 133 0.04 17.11 15.30
N ARG A 134 -1.09 16.46 15.00
CA ARG A 134 -1.43 15.15 15.57
C ARG A 134 -0.44 14.09 15.08
N ARG A 135 -0.02 13.21 15.99
CA ARG A 135 0.83 12.06 15.71
C ARG A 135 0.34 10.88 16.53
N ASP A 136 -0.34 9.95 15.88
CA ASP A 136 -0.77 8.71 16.48
C ASP A 136 0.43 7.75 16.60
N PRO A 137 0.58 7.04 17.72
CA PRO A 137 1.54 5.93 17.80
C PRO A 137 1.18 4.84 16.79
N TYR A 138 2.17 4.36 16.04
CA TYR A 138 1.98 3.23 15.14
C TYR A 138 3.23 2.37 15.03
N ALA A 139 3.03 1.14 14.54
CA ALA A 139 4.11 0.21 14.25
C ALA A 139 4.07 -0.15 12.77
N VAL A 140 5.26 -0.31 12.20
CA VAL A 140 5.44 -1.02 10.93
C VAL A 140 5.61 -2.49 11.27
N LEU A 141 4.84 -3.36 10.65
CA LEU A 141 4.85 -4.80 10.89
C LEU A 141 5.59 -5.50 9.75
N LEU A 142 6.51 -6.41 10.08
CA LEU A 142 7.04 -7.38 9.11
C LEU A 142 6.11 -8.58 9.10
N VAL A 143 5.33 -8.70 8.04
CA VAL A 143 4.34 -9.77 7.86
C VAL A 143 5.02 -10.96 7.18
N GLN A 144 4.86 -12.12 7.79
CA GLN A 144 5.38 -13.39 7.30
C GLN A 144 4.42 -14.02 6.28
N ARG A 145 4.91 -14.98 5.49
CA ARG A 145 4.09 -15.68 4.47
C ARG A 145 2.98 -16.54 5.06
N ASP A 146 3.11 -16.95 6.33
CA ASP A 146 2.05 -17.63 7.08
C ASP A 146 1.01 -16.67 7.69
N GLY A 147 1.17 -15.36 7.44
CA GLY A 147 0.32 -14.30 7.96
C GLY A 147 0.66 -13.85 9.38
N SER A 148 1.56 -14.51 10.10
CA SER A 148 2.10 -13.99 11.37
C SER A 148 2.88 -12.69 11.14
N HIS A 149 3.21 -11.96 12.21
CA HIS A 149 4.03 -10.75 12.07
C HIS A 149 4.95 -10.57 13.27
N ARG A 150 5.96 -9.72 13.09
CA ARG A 150 6.71 -9.09 14.18
C ARG A 150 6.79 -7.59 13.95
N VAL A 151 7.04 -6.82 15.00
CA VAL A 151 7.28 -5.39 14.88
C VAL A 151 8.61 -5.15 14.16
N TRP A 152 8.58 -4.35 13.09
CA TRP A 152 9.74 -3.95 12.31
C TRP A 152 10.33 -2.63 12.80
N ALA A 153 9.45 -1.65 13.03
CA ALA A 153 9.77 -0.32 13.54
C ALA A 153 8.56 0.24 14.31
N GLN A 154 8.81 1.22 15.18
CA GLN A 154 7.77 1.93 15.94
C GLN A 154 7.97 3.43 15.77
N TYR A 155 6.86 4.15 15.70
CA TYR A 155 6.80 5.59 15.47
C TYR A 155 5.86 6.24 16.47
N HIS A 156 6.26 7.41 16.96
CA HIS A 156 5.46 8.27 17.86
C HIS A 156 4.97 7.56 19.14
N ALA A 157 5.57 6.43 19.51
CA ALA A 157 5.27 5.76 20.77
C ALA A 157 5.81 6.59 21.95
N ALA A 158 4.95 6.86 22.93
CA ALA A 158 5.39 7.39 24.21
C ALA A 158 6.18 6.31 24.97
N GLU A 159 7.27 6.69 25.64
CA GLU A 159 8.00 5.78 26.53
C GLU A 159 7.03 5.10 27.50
N GLY A 160 7.00 3.76 27.48
CA GLY A 160 6.16 2.94 28.37
C GLY A 160 4.89 2.36 27.76
N VAL A 161 4.46 2.79 26.58
CA VAL A 161 3.33 2.14 25.86
C VAL A 161 3.87 1.00 25.01
N ARG A 162 3.77 -0.24 25.52
CA ARG A 162 4.06 -1.42 24.70
C ARG A 162 3.02 -1.49 23.57
N PRO A 163 3.43 -1.63 22.30
CA PRO A 163 2.48 -1.95 21.24
C PRO A 163 1.72 -3.22 21.63
N VAL A 164 0.45 -3.32 21.22
CA VAL A 164 -0.29 -4.57 21.30
C VAL A 164 0.53 -5.64 20.57
N GLN A 165 1.26 -6.44 21.34
CA GLN A 165 1.84 -7.68 20.84
C GLN A 165 0.65 -8.60 20.62
N ALA A 166 0.42 -8.99 19.37
CA ALA A 166 -0.48 -10.10 19.09
C ALA A 166 0.06 -11.33 19.85
N ARG A 167 -0.65 -11.76 20.90
CA ARG A 167 -0.30 -12.97 21.64
C ARG A 167 -0.50 -14.17 20.71
N PRO A 168 0.46 -15.10 20.61
CA PRO A 168 0.22 -16.39 19.96
C PRO A 168 -0.77 -17.15 20.84
N GLY A 169 -2.03 -17.25 20.41
CA GLY A 169 -3.07 -17.95 21.18
C GLY A 169 -4.51 -17.66 20.77
N ASP A 170 -4.81 -16.48 20.21
CA ASP A 170 -6.18 -16.13 19.81
C ASP A 170 -6.53 -16.56 18.37
N LEU A 171 -6.04 -17.73 17.94
CA LEU A 171 -6.54 -18.39 16.74
C LEU A 171 -7.89 -19.04 17.04
N ARG A 172 -8.93 -18.22 17.20
CA ARG A 172 -10.25 -18.66 16.73
C ARG A 172 -10.20 -18.59 15.20
N PRO A 173 -10.78 -19.57 14.48
CA PRO A 173 -10.97 -19.43 13.04
C PRO A 173 -11.75 -18.13 12.85
N ALA A 174 -11.11 -17.13 12.25
CA ALA A 174 -11.81 -15.96 11.80
C ALA A 174 -12.70 -16.45 10.65
N GLU A 175 -13.99 -16.69 10.93
CA GLU A 175 -14.99 -16.49 9.91
C GLU A 175 -14.69 -15.13 9.29
N ALA A 176 -14.56 -15.10 7.96
CA ALA A 176 -14.27 -13.90 7.22
C ALA A 176 -15.42 -12.90 7.41
N THR A 177 -15.37 -12.12 8.49
CA THR A 177 -16.28 -11.03 8.72
C THR A 177 -15.80 -9.86 7.87
N SER A 178 -16.31 -9.77 6.64
CA SER A 178 -16.25 -8.55 5.84
C SER A 178 -16.56 -7.31 6.70
N PRO A 179 -15.74 -6.24 6.66
CA PRO A 179 -16.02 -5.02 7.40
C PRO A 179 -17.35 -4.40 6.97
N TRP A 180 -18.13 -3.94 7.93
CA TRP A 180 -19.41 -3.27 7.66
C TRP A 180 -19.15 -1.89 7.04
N ALA A 181 -19.83 -1.58 5.95
CA ALA A 181 -19.92 -0.22 5.42
C ALA A 181 -21.09 0.51 6.08
N GLU A 182 -20.95 1.81 6.33
CA GLU A 182 -22.06 2.67 6.77
C GLU A 182 -22.73 3.35 5.59
N GLY A 183 -24.03 3.62 5.70
CA GLY A 183 -24.76 4.38 4.70
C GLY A 183 -26.11 4.88 5.17
N GLU A 184 -26.75 5.64 4.30
CA GLU A 184 -28.11 6.17 4.46
C GLU A 184 -28.97 5.66 3.30
N VAL A 185 -30.14 5.15 3.63
CA VAL A 185 -31.12 4.69 2.64
C VAL A 185 -31.70 5.90 1.90
N ARG A 186 -31.44 5.99 0.59
CA ARG A 186 -31.96 7.08 -0.25
C ARG A 186 -33.21 6.67 -1.04
N ARG A 187 -33.35 5.39 -1.34
CA ARG A 187 -34.53 4.83 -2.02
C ARG A 187 -34.64 3.33 -1.75
N LEU A 188 -35.86 2.83 -1.63
CA LEU A 188 -36.18 1.40 -1.54
C LEU A 188 -37.07 1.02 -2.70
N ASP A 189 -36.75 -0.08 -3.38
CA ASP A 189 -37.62 -0.72 -4.37
C ASP A 189 -37.72 -2.22 -4.04
N PRO A 190 -38.65 -2.59 -3.13
CA PRO A 190 -38.85 -3.98 -2.73
C PRO A 190 -39.34 -4.88 -3.86
N ALA A 191 -40.02 -4.32 -4.87
CA ALA A 191 -40.57 -5.08 -5.99
C ALA A 191 -39.46 -5.62 -6.89
N THR A 192 -38.43 -4.80 -7.14
CA THR A 192 -37.27 -5.19 -7.96
C THR A 192 -36.07 -5.66 -7.14
N GLY A 193 -36.15 -5.62 -5.81
CA GLY A 193 -35.05 -6.01 -4.92
C GLY A 193 -33.86 -5.06 -5.00
N LYS A 194 -34.12 -3.76 -5.18
CA LYS A 194 -33.10 -2.72 -5.31
C LYS A 194 -33.18 -1.75 -4.15
N ILE A 195 -32.02 -1.24 -3.73
CA ILE A 195 -31.88 -0.22 -2.72
C ILE A 195 -30.85 0.81 -3.19
N THR A 196 -31.20 2.09 -3.10
CA THR A 196 -30.23 3.17 -3.32
C THR A 196 -29.66 3.59 -1.99
N LEU A 197 -28.35 3.46 -1.83
CA LEU A 197 -27.64 3.84 -0.60
C LEU A 197 -26.69 4.99 -0.92
N ARG A 198 -26.73 6.03 -0.08
CA ARG A 198 -25.57 6.91 0.07
C ARG A 198 -24.66 6.25 1.09
N HIS A 199 -23.55 5.71 0.65
CA HIS A 199 -22.64 4.97 1.52
C HIS A 199 -21.34 5.73 1.75
N GLY A 200 -20.70 5.44 2.88
CA GLY A 200 -19.30 5.77 3.13
C GLY A 200 -18.39 4.83 2.32
N HIS A 201 -17.10 4.78 2.68
CA HIS A 201 -16.18 3.84 2.03
C HIS A 201 -16.64 2.39 2.24
N ILE A 202 -16.72 1.60 1.16
CA ILE A 202 -16.97 0.14 1.22
C ILE A 202 -15.63 -0.55 0.97
N PRO A 203 -14.92 -1.02 2.01
CA PRO A 203 -13.55 -1.51 1.86
C PRO A 203 -13.44 -2.68 0.90
N ASP A 204 -14.37 -3.64 0.97
CA ASP A 204 -14.29 -4.87 0.18
C ASP A 204 -14.51 -4.66 -1.32
N LEU A 205 -15.07 -3.50 -1.69
CA LEU A 205 -15.39 -3.15 -3.07
C LEU A 205 -14.49 -2.03 -3.64
N ASP A 206 -13.51 -1.55 -2.85
CA ASP A 206 -12.72 -0.36 -3.16
C ASP A 206 -13.59 0.83 -3.60
N MET A 207 -14.77 0.99 -2.98
CA MET A 207 -15.69 2.07 -3.35
C MET A 207 -15.58 3.26 -2.42
N PRO A 208 -15.28 4.46 -2.94
CA PRO A 208 -15.31 5.67 -2.14
C PRO A 208 -16.75 6.06 -1.80
N PRO A 209 -16.95 7.01 -0.86
CA PRO A 209 -18.29 7.48 -0.53
C PRO A 209 -19.05 8.00 -1.75
N MET A 210 -20.20 7.39 -2.07
CA MET A 210 -21.06 7.81 -3.17
C MET A 210 -22.52 7.42 -2.95
N THR A 211 -23.39 7.80 -3.89
CA THR A 211 -24.79 7.38 -3.91
C THR A 211 -25.03 6.50 -5.12
N MET A 212 -25.36 5.23 -4.90
CA MET A 212 -25.58 4.28 -6.00
C MET A 212 -26.62 3.23 -5.64
N VAL A 213 -27.02 2.45 -6.65
CA VAL A 213 -27.99 1.38 -6.54
C VAL A 213 -27.29 0.06 -6.27
N PHE A 214 -27.69 -0.60 -5.20
CA PHE A 214 -27.37 -1.99 -4.90
C PHE A 214 -28.59 -2.87 -5.13
N GLN A 215 -28.34 -4.11 -5.49
CA GLN A 215 -29.33 -5.18 -5.47
C GLN A 215 -29.24 -5.87 -4.10
N VAL A 216 -30.31 -6.49 -3.61
CA VAL A 216 -30.25 -7.36 -2.42
C VAL A 216 -30.25 -8.82 -2.85
N ARG A 217 -29.47 -9.67 -2.20
CA ARG A 217 -29.57 -11.12 -2.41
C ARG A 217 -30.92 -11.67 -1.97
N GLU A 218 -31.42 -11.16 -0.86
CA GLU A 218 -32.69 -11.55 -0.28
C GLU A 218 -33.58 -10.33 -0.11
N ARG A 219 -34.80 -10.37 -0.68
CA ARG A 219 -35.76 -9.25 -0.57
C ARG A 219 -36.17 -8.97 0.88
N ALA A 220 -36.07 -9.97 1.75
CA ALA A 220 -36.33 -9.82 3.18
C ALA A 220 -35.42 -8.77 3.85
N LEU A 221 -34.21 -8.54 3.32
CA LEU A 221 -33.28 -7.51 3.81
C LEU A 221 -33.83 -6.08 3.70
N LEU A 222 -34.82 -5.84 2.85
CA LEU A 222 -35.44 -4.52 2.69
C LEU A 222 -36.59 -4.29 3.68
N GLN A 223 -37.06 -5.33 4.37
CA GLN A 223 -38.19 -5.22 5.28
C GLN A 223 -37.82 -4.41 6.53
N GLY A 224 -38.69 -3.49 6.92
CA GLY A 224 -38.47 -2.63 8.09
C GLY A 224 -37.47 -1.49 7.87
N LEU A 225 -36.85 -1.38 6.69
CA LEU A 225 -36.02 -0.23 6.34
C LEU A 225 -36.87 0.96 5.88
N GLN A 226 -36.40 2.17 6.17
CA GLN A 226 -37.06 3.42 5.79
C GLN A 226 -36.10 4.34 5.01
N VAL A 227 -36.64 5.14 4.10
CA VAL A 227 -35.85 6.19 3.43
C VAL A 227 -35.41 7.24 4.46
N GLY A 228 -34.14 7.64 4.41
CA GLY A 228 -33.47 8.50 5.39
C GLY A 228 -32.83 7.75 6.55
N GLN A 229 -33.05 6.44 6.66
CA GLN A 229 -32.49 5.64 7.75
C GLN A 229 -30.98 5.43 7.58
N ARG A 230 -30.23 5.61 8.66
CA ARG A 230 -28.82 5.18 8.74
C ARG A 230 -28.75 3.68 8.94
N VAL A 231 -27.94 3.04 8.11
CA VAL A 231 -27.75 1.60 8.09
C VAL A 231 -26.27 1.28 8.08
N ARG A 232 -25.94 0.08 8.53
CA ARG A 232 -24.68 -0.58 8.21
C ARG A 232 -25.00 -1.79 7.35
N PHE A 233 -24.21 -2.01 6.32
CA PHE A 233 -24.42 -3.10 5.36
C PHE A 233 -23.11 -3.73 4.91
N ARG A 234 -23.21 -4.95 4.38
CA ARG A 234 -22.15 -5.63 3.65
C ARG A 234 -22.58 -5.76 2.19
N ALA A 235 -21.63 -5.56 1.29
CA ALA A 235 -21.88 -5.68 -0.13
C ALA A 235 -20.72 -6.39 -0.83
N GLU A 236 -21.05 -7.07 -1.91
CA GLU A 236 -20.08 -7.75 -2.76
C GLU A 236 -20.38 -7.48 -4.25
N GLN A 237 -19.40 -7.70 -5.11
CA GLN A 237 -19.55 -7.57 -6.55
C GLN A 237 -19.68 -8.97 -7.16
N ALA A 238 -20.76 -9.20 -7.91
CA ALA A 238 -21.01 -10.47 -8.60
C ALA A 238 -21.68 -10.20 -9.95
N GLY A 239 -21.29 -10.92 -11.01
CA GLY A 239 -21.95 -10.84 -12.32
C GLY A 239 -22.05 -9.42 -12.93
N GLY A 240 -21.12 -8.51 -12.60
CA GLY A 240 -21.13 -7.12 -13.05
C GLY A 240 -22.06 -6.18 -12.27
N GLY A 241 -22.70 -6.65 -11.19
CA GLY A 241 -23.52 -5.85 -10.28
C GLY A 241 -23.04 -5.90 -8.84
N TYR A 242 -23.63 -5.06 -7.99
CA TYR A 242 -23.32 -4.98 -6.56
C TYR A 242 -24.51 -5.45 -5.73
N PHE A 243 -24.23 -6.37 -4.80
CA PHE A 243 -25.23 -7.07 -4.02
C PHE A 243 -25.00 -6.84 -2.54
N VAL A 244 -26.01 -6.29 -1.86
CA VAL A 244 -26.07 -6.26 -0.40
C VAL A 244 -26.38 -7.68 0.08
N THR A 245 -25.47 -8.22 0.89
CA THR A 245 -25.56 -9.55 1.50
C THR A 245 -26.15 -9.48 2.90
N GLU A 246 -25.88 -8.40 3.63
CA GLU A 246 -26.45 -8.15 4.95
C GLU A 246 -26.70 -6.65 5.14
N ILE A 247 -27.76 -6.27 5.84
CA ILE A 247 -28.07 -4.88 6.19
C ILE A 247 -28.79 -4.82 7.53
N LYS A 248 -28.46 -3.85 8.36
CA LYS A 248 -29.13 -3.58 9.63
C LYS A 248 -29.08 -2.09 9.97
N PRO A 249 -29.99 -1.61 10.82
CA PRO A 249 -29.91 -0.25 11.36
C PRO A 249 -28.52 0.02 11.96
N ALA A 250 -27.98 1.20 11.68
CA ALA A 250 -26.79 1.69 12.38
C ALA A 250 -27.18 2.06 13.82
N PRO A 251 -26.31 1.79 14.81
CA PRO A 251 -26.53 2.23 16.20
C PRO A 251 -26.55 3.76 16.33
#